data_AF-A0A1V4QVI3-F1
#
_entry.id   AF-A0A1V4QVI3-F1
#
_cell.length_a   1.000
_cell.length_b   1.000
_cell.length_c   1.000
_cell.angle_alpha   90.00
_cell.angle_beta   90.00
_cell.angle_gamma   90.00
#
_symmetry.space_group_name_H-M   'P 1'
#
loop_
_entity.id
_entity.type
_entity.pdbx_description
1 polymer ?
#
loop_
_entity_poly.entity_id
_entity_poly.type
_entity_poly.pdbx_seq_one_letter_code
_entity_poly.pdbx_strand_id
1 'polypeptide(L)' 'MPQTIEAVMDKKGHVRLKEPMHLPETRRVLVTILEAEPVARIPETAPLSESALAADWTRPEEDDAWSHLQQVQSS' A
#
# COMPACT_ATOMS: atom_id res chain seq x y z
N MET A 1 6.89 11.67 11.25
CA MET A 1 6.45 10.59 10.32
C MET A 1 5.14 11.01 9.68
N PRO A 2 4.92 10.79 8.37
CA PRO A 2 3.62 11.05 7.76
C PRO A 2 2.56 10.16 8.40
N GLN A 3 1.41 10.74 8.73
CA GLN A 3 0.27 10.00 9.27
C GLN A 3 -0.79 9.91 8.19
N THR A 4 -1.22 8.68 7.88
CA THR A 4 -2.33 8.42 6.98
C THR A 4 -3.57 8.18 7.84
N ILE A 5 -4.63 8.95 7.59
CA ILE A 5 -5.90 8.77 8.29
C ILE A 5 -6.97 8.36 7.29
N GLU A 6 -7.75 7.34 7.66
CA GLU A 6 -8.86 6.89 6.84
C GLU A 6 -10.07 7.83 6.98
N ALA A 7 -10.64 8.20 5.85
CA ALA A 7 -11.80 9.06 5.76
C ALA A 7 -12.83 8.47 4.81
N VAL A 8 -14.10 8.81 5.04
CA VAL A 8 -15.21 8.35 4.22
C VAL A 8 -15.86 9.54 3.51
N MET A 9 -16.34 9.31 2.29
CA MET A 9 -17.14 10.29 1.57
C MET A 9 -18.60 10.17 2.00
N ASP A 10 -19.23 11.29 2.36
CA ASP A 10 -20.66 11.31 2.63
C ASP A 10 -21.49 11.34 1.33
N LYS A 11 -22.81 11.18 1.44
CA LYS A 11 -23.73 11.20 0.29
C LYS A 11 -23.76 12.53 -0.46
N LYS A 12 -23.17 13.59 0.09
CA LYS A 12 -23.07 14.93 -0.51
C LYS A 12 -21.70 15.17 -1.16
N GLY A 13 -20.79 14.20 -1.09
CA GLY A 13 -19.45 14.28 -1.66
C GLY A 13 -18.40 14.91 -0.72
N HIS A 14 -18.72 15.15 0.56
CA HIS A 14 -17.74 15.68 1.50
C HIS A 14 -16.92 14.57 2.15
N VAL A 15 -15.61 14.81 2.28
CA VAL A 15 -14.70 13.92 3.01
C VAL A 15 -14.88 14.14 4.50
N ARG A 16 -15.18 13.07 5.24
CA ARG A 16 -15.28 13.05 6.69
C ARG A 16 -14.27 12.08 7.29
N LEU A 17 -13.45 12.58 8.20
CA LEU A 17 -12.53 11.74 8.98
C LEU A 17 -13.34 10.75 9.82
N LYS A 18 -12.91 9.48 9.87
CA LYS A 18 -13.53 8.48 10.74
C LYS A 18 -13.32 8.82 12.22
N GLU A 19 -12.15 9.37 12.55
CA GLU A 19 -11.78 9.77 13.89
C GLU A 19 -11.44 11.27 13.95
N PRO A 20 -11.81 11.98 15.03
CA PRO A 20 -11.41 13.36 15.21
C PRO A 20 -9.89 13.45 15.34
N MET A 21 -9.24 14.27 14.53
CA MET A 21 -7.81 14.58 14.67
C MET A 21 -7.61 16.04 15.07
N HIS A 22 -6.68 16.27 16.00
CA HIS A 22 -6.18 17.60 16.28
C HIS A 22 -4.91 17.83 15.47
N LEU A 23 -4.99 18.77 14.53
CA LEU A 23 -3.82 19.32 13.86
C LEU A 23 -3.39 20.57 14.65
N PRO A 24 -2.25 20.53 15.36
CA PRO A 24 -1.86 21.61 16.27
C PRO A 24 -1.58 22.94 15.56
N GLU A 25 -1.37 22.92 14.24
CA GLU A 25 -1.08 24.10 13.43
C GLU A 25 -1.70 23.96 12.04
N THR A 26 -1.99 25.10 11.41
CA THR A 26 -2.45 25.16 10.02
C THR A 26 -1.37 24.59 9.11
N ARG A 27 -1.65 23.46 8.46
CA ARG A 27 -0.70 22.76 7.60
C ARG A 27 -1.34 22.34 6.29
N ARG A 28 -0.51 22.23 5.25
CA ARG A 28 -0.91 21.61 3.99
C ARG A 28 -1.13 20.12 4.21
N VAL A 29 -2.21 19.59 3.66
CA VAL A 29 -2.56 18.17 3.70
C VAL A 29 -2.67 17.62 2.28
N LEU A 30 -2.35 16.35 2.12
CA LEU A 30 -2.57 15.60 0.89
C LEU A 30 -3.79 14.72 1.10
N VAL A 31 -4.72 14.74 0.14
CA VAL A 31 -5.88 13.85 0.12
C VAL A 31 -5.72 12.91 -1.05
N THR A 32 -5.67 11.62 -0.75
CA THR A 32 -5.65 10.55 -1.75
C THR A 32 -7.03 9.91 -1.79
N ILE A 33 -7.68 9.94 -2.95
CA ILE A 33 -8.95 9.23 -3.16
C ILE A 33 -8.62 7.80 -3.58
N LEU A 34 -9.00 6.84 -2.74
CA LEU A 34 -8.89 5.43 -3.08
C LEU A 34 -10.05 5.06 -4.00
N GLU A 35 -9.76 4.37 -5.10
CA GLU A 35 -10.83 3.81 -5.94
C GLU A 35 -11.66 2.84 -5.10
N ALA A 36 -12.99 2.88 -5.29
CA ALA A 36 -13.85 1.86 -4.70
C ALA A 36 -13.36 0.49 -5.17
N GLU A 37 -13.36 -0.50 -4.28
CA GLU A 37 -12.90 -1.85 -4.59
C GLU A 37 -13.38 -2.24 -5.99
N PRO A 38 -12.46 -2.56 -6.92
CA PRO A 38 -12.86 -2.94 -8.25
C PRO A 38 -13.80 -4.12 -8.08
N VAL A 39 -15.04 -3.96 -8.54
CA VAL A 39 -16.02 -5.06 -8.61
C VAL A 39 -15.37 -6.14 -9.46
N ALA A 40 -14.66 -7.08 -8.80
CA ALA A 40 -13.92 -8.19 -9.36
C ALA A 40 -13.42 -7.98 -10.81
N ARG A 41 -12.68 -6.89 -11.08
CA ARG A 41 -11.87 -6.83 -12.28
C ARG A 41 -10.48 -7.27 -11.88
N ILE A 42 -10.27 -8.59 -11.94
CA ILE A 42 -8.92 -9.16 -12.01
C ILE A 42 -8.22 -8.36 -13.12
N PRO A 43 -7.17 -7.57 -12.81
CA PRO A 43 -6.44 -6.89 -13.86
C PRO A 43 -5.83 -7.99 -14.72
N GLU A 44 -6.21 -8.11 -15.99
CA GLU A 44 -5.62 -9.10 -16.90
C GLU A 44 -4.10 -8.96 -17.02
N THR A 45 -3.54 -7.84 -16.55
CA THR A 45 -2.11 -7.55 -16.44
C THR A 45 -1.42 -8.12 -15.20
N ALA A 46 -2.14 -8.44 -14.12
CA ALA A 46 -1.54 -9.03 -12.91
C ALA A 46 -0.85 -10.40 -13.17
N PRO A 47 -1.46 -11.38 -13.86
CA PRO A 47 -0.80 -12.67 -14.14
C PRO A 47 0.34 -12.54 -15.16
N LEU A 48 0.33 -11.51 -16.01
CA LEU A 48 1.41 -11.23 -16.96
C LEU A 48 2.66 -10.69 -16.25
N SER A 49 2.49 -9.82 -15.24
CA SER A 49 3.59 -9.34 -14.41
C SER A 49 4.16 -10.42 -13.50
N GLU A 50 3.33 -11.30 -12.93
CA GLU A 50 3.80 -12.42 -12.10
C GLU A 50 4.78 -13.32 -12.87
N SER A 51 4.44 -13.70 -14.10
CA SER A 51 5.29 -14.57 -14.93
C SER A 51 6.62 -13.91 -15.31
N ALA A 52 6.64 -12.59 -15.51
CA ALA A 52 7.84 -11.84 -15.87
C ALA A 52 8.76 -11.60 -14.66
N LEU A 53 8.22 -11.33 -13.48
CA LEU A 53 9.02 -11.16 -12.26
C LEU A 53 9.53 -12.49 -11.70
N ALA A 54 8.77 -13.59 -11.83
CA ALA A 54 9.17 -14.90 -11.34
C ALA A 54 10.49 -15.39 -11.98
N ALA A 55 10.73 -15.08 -13.26
CA ALA A 55 11.92 -15.52 -13.97
C ALA A 55 13.23 -14.90 -13.43
N ASP A 56 13.18 -13.65 -12.95
CA ASP A 56 14.35 -12.98 -12.37
C ASP A 56 14.44 -13.19 -10.85
N TRP A 57 13.31 -13.46 -10.17
CA TRP A 57 13.22 -13.58 -8.70
C TRP A 57 13.56 -14.99 -8.15
N THR A 58 13.58 -16.03 -8.98
CA THR A 58 13.89 -17.42 -8.55
C THR A 58 15.36 -17.78 -8.71
N ARG A 59 16.26 -16.79 -8.68
CA ARG A 59 17.69 -17.02 -8.86
C ARG A 59 18.30 -17.50 -7.54
N PRO A 60 19.12 -18.56 -7.54
CA PRO A 60 19.71 -19.10 -6.32
C PRO A 60 20.57 -18.07 -5.56
N GLU A 61 21.12 -17.08 -6.27
CA GLU A 61 21.85 -15.96 -5.66
C GLU A 61 20.97 -15.06 -4.79
N GLU A 62 19.66 -14.96 -5.08
CA GLU A 62 18.73 -14.21 -4.25
C GLU A 62 18.30 -15.02 -3.02
N ASP A 63 18.10 -16.33 -3.12
CA ASP A 63 17.80 -17.19 -1.96
C ASP A 63 18.90 -17.09 -0.88
N ASP A 64 20.17 -17.04 -1.30
CA ASP A 64 21.30 -16.79 -0.39
C ASP A 64 21.21 -15.39 0.24
N ALA A 65 20.89 -14.36 -0.55
CA ALA A 65 20.73 -12.98 -0.05
C ALA A 65 19.58 -12.86 0.97
N TRP A 66 18.46 -13.55 0.76
CA TRP A 66 17.32 -13.58 1.69
C TRP A 66 17.62 -14.39 2.96
N SER A 67 18.43 -15.45 2.88
CA SER A 67 18.84 -16.25 4.04
C SER A 67 19.55 -15.43 5.13
N HIS A 68 20.36 -14.45 4.70
CA HIS A 68 21.09 -13.56 5.59
C HIS A 68 20.18 -12.56 6.33
N LEU A 69 19.03 -12.20 5.76
CA LEU A 69 18.09 -11.26 6.38
C LEU A 69 17.24 -11.92 7.49
N GLN A 70 16.94 -13.22 7.38
CA GLN A 70 16.20 -13.95 8.43
C GLN A 70 17.01 -14.14 9.71
N GLN A 71 18.34 -14.24 9.59
CA GLN A 71 19.23 -14.39 10.74
C GLN A 71 19.34 -13.10 11.56
N VAL A 72 19.22 -11.93 10.92
CA VAL A 72 19.29 -10.62 11.58
C VAL A 72 18.01 -10.27 12.35
N GLN A 73 16.86 -10.86 12.01
CA GLN A 73 15.58 -10.67 12.72
C GLN A 73 15.45 -11.52 14.00
N SER A 74 16.38 -12.44 14.25
CA SER A 74 16.33 -13.40 15.37
C SER A 74 17.25 -13.02 16.54
N SER A 75 17.62 -11.75 16.71
CA SER A 75 18.49 -11.27 17.80
C SER A 75 17.96 -10.00 18.46
#